data_AF-A0A9D5S6I1-F1
#
_entry.id   AF-A0A9D5S6I1-F1
#
_cell.length_a   1.000
_cell.length_b   1.000
_cell.length_c   1.000
_cell.angle_alpha   90.00
_cell.angle_beta   90.00
_cell.angle_gamma   90.00
#
_symmetry.space_group_name_H-M   'P 1'
#
loop_
_entity.id
_entity.type
_entity.pdbx_description
1 polymer ?
#
loop_
_entity_poly.entity_id
_entity_poly.type
_entity_poly.pdbx_seq_one_letter_code
_entity_poly.pdbx_strand_id
1 'polypeptide(L)' 'MTEIHKQYRLTSTEEPTDEMLQALMEDVAAEARKSMANAEAEHRRRLQAVADGISAWKAAQ' A
#
# COMPACT_ATOMS: atom_id res chain seq x y z
N MET A 1 12.20 -2.95 -6.91
CA MET A 1 12.13 -3.33 -8.34
C MET A 1 13.15 -4.43 -8.58
N THR A 2 12.75 -5.65 -8.26
CA THR A 2 13.42 -6.92 -8.58
C THR A 2 13.68 -7.00 -10.10
N GLU A 3 14.77 -7.65 -10.53
CA GLU A 3 15.23 -7.64 -11.93
C GLU A 3 14.20 -8.17 -12.95
N ILE A 4 13.24 -8.98 -12.50
CA ILE A 4 12.15 -9.55 -13.32
C ILE A 4 11.24 -8.44 -13.90
N HIS A 5 11.00 -7.37 -13.14
CA HIS A 5 10.25 -6.20 -13.60
C HIS A 5 10.95 -5.42 -14.74
N LYS A 6 12.25 -5.62 -14.95
CA LYS A 6 12.98 -4.99 -16.05
C LYS A 6 12.88 -5.79 -17.35
N GLN A 7 12.66 -7.10 -17.27
CA GLN A 7 12.52 -7.97 -18.44
C GLN A 7 11.09 -8.02 -18.97
N TYR A 8 10.08 -8.11 -18.10
CA TYR A 8 8.69 -8.08 -18.54
C TYR A 8 8.12 -6.65 -18.47
N ARG A 9 7.92 -6.04 -19.64
CA ARG A 9 7.18 -4.78 -19.74
C ARG A 9 5.69 -5.08 -19.66
N LEU A 10 4.94 -4.39 -18.81
CA LEU A 10 3.48 -4.49 -18.76
C LEU A 10 2.79 -4.08 -20.08
N THR A 11 3.52 -3.42 -20.98
CA THR A 11 3.10 -3.10 -22.35
C THR A 11 3.47 -4.17 -23.37
N SER A 12 4.10 -5.28 -22.93
CA SER A 12 4.47 -6.39 -23.79
C SER A 12 3.21 -7.10 -24.29
N THR A 13 3.23 -7.52 -25.55
CA THR A 13 2.21 -8.38 -26.15
C THR A 13 2.58 -9.87 -26.05
N GLU A 14 3.78 -10.17 -25.56
CA GLU A 14 4.24 -11.53 -25.30
C GLU A 14 3.74 -12.01 -23.94
N GLU A 15 3.34 -13.27 -23.83
CA GLU A 15 2.87 -13.86 -22.58
C GLU A 15 4.06 -14.08 -21.61
N PRO A 16 3.93 -13.73 -20.32
CA PRO A 16 4.99 -14.01 -19.36
C PRO A 16 5.05 -15.51 -19.07
N THR A 17 6.22 -16.03 -18.74
CA THR A 17 6.28 -17.39 -18.18
C THR A 17 5.55 -17.43 -16.84
N ASP A 18 5.11 -18.62 -16.43
CA ASP A 18 4.44 -18.82 -15.13
C ASP A 18 5.31 -18.31 -13.96
N GLU A 19 6.62 -18.47 -14.04
CA GLU A 19 7.57 -18.00 -13.01
C GLU A 19 7.61 -16.47 -12.94
N MET A 20 7.59 -15.80 -14.10
CA MET A 20 7.53 -14.34 -14.18
C MET A 20 6.19 -13.82 -13.68
N LEU A 21 5.09 -14.48 -14.06
CA LEU A 21 3.75 -14.13 -13.58
C LEU A 21 3.66 -14.27 -12.05
N GLN A 22 4.15 -15.38 -11.50
CA GLN A 22 4.17 -15.63 -10.07
C GLN A 22 4.94 -14.54 -9.32
N ALA A 23 6.13 -14.18 -9.78
CA ALA A 23 6.92 -13.11 -9.18
C ALA A 23 6.21 -11.74 -9.22
N LEU A 24 5.55 -11.41 -10.34
CA LEU A 24 4.75 -10.19 -10.45
C LEU A 24 3.57 -10.20 -9.47
N MET A 25 2.87 -11.34 -9.34
CA MET A 25 1.76 -11.48 -8.40
C MET A 25 2.20 -11.35 -6.95
N GLU A 26 3.35 -11.90 -6.58
CA GLU A 26 3.93 -11.77 -5.24
C GLU A 26 4.28 -10.31 -4.90
N ASP A 27 4.93 -9.61 -5.83
CA ASP A 27 5.29 -8.20 -5.65
C ASP A 27 4.05 -7.31 -5.54
N VAL A 28 3.03 -7.54 -6.38
CA VAL A 28 1.74 -6.84 -6.30
C VAL A 28 1.03 -7.13 -4.96
N ALA A 29 1.02 -8.38 -4.52
CA ALA A 29 0.41 -8.75 -3.24
C ALA A 29 1.13 -8.08 -2.06
N ALA A 30 2.46 -7.98 -2.11
CA ALA A 30 3.26 -7.31 -1.08
C ALA A 30 2.95 -5.81 -1.03
N GLU A 31 2.91 -5.13 -2.18
CA GLU A 31 2.60 -3.70 -2.23
C GLU A 31 1.14 -3.43 -1.81
N ALA A 32 0.19 -4.27 -2.20
CA ALA A 32 -1.20 -4.15 -1.77
C ALA A 32 -1.34 -4.23 -0.24
N ARG A 33 -0.71 -5.23 0.39
CA ARG A 33 -0.72 -5.37 1.86
C ARG A 33 -0.10 -4.16 2.55
N LYS A 34 1.02 -3.66 2.03
CA LYS A 34 1.71 -2.47 2.55
C LYS A 34 0.83 -1.23 2.42
N SER A 35 0.21 -1.03 1.26
CA SER A 35 -0.70 0.09 1.00
C SER A 35 -1.89 0.07 1.96
N MET A 36 -2.53 -1.10 2.15
CA MET A 36 -3.62 -1.26 3.10
C MET A 36 -3.19 -0.95 4.55
N ALA A 37 -2.05 -1.48 4.98
CA ALA A 37 -1.52 -1.22 6.31
C ALA A 37 -1.25 0.28 6.55
N ASN A 38 -0.71 0.97 5.54
CA ASN A 38 -0.45 2.41 5.59
C ASN A 38 -1.75 3.22 5.64
N ALA A 39 -2.74 2.87 4.81
CA ALA A 39 -4.04 3.54 4.79
C ALA A 39 -4.76 3.43 6.14
N GLU A 40 -4.74 2.24 6.73
CA GLU A 40 -5.33 1.98 8.03
C GLU A 40 -4.59 2.71 9.17
N ALA A 41 -3.25 2.74 9.14
CA ALA A 41 -2.46 3.51 10.10
C ALA A 41 -2.76 5.02 10.01
N GLU A 42 -2.85 5.58 8.81
CA GLU A 42 -3.16 6.99 8.60
C GLU A 42 -4.60 7.33 9.02
N HIS A 43 -5.55 6.44 8.73
CA HIS A 43 -6.93 6.59 9.18
C HIS A 43 -7.02 6.69 10.71
N ARG A 44 -6.37 5.75 11.43
CA ARG A 44 -6.30 5.80 12.90
C ARG A 44 -5.63 7.08 13.39
N ARG A 45 -4.53 7.49 12.78
CA ARG A 45 -3.82 8.73 13.16
C ARG A 45 -4.74 9.96 13.04
N ARG A 46 -5.51 10.05 11.95
CA ARG A 46 -6.46 11.16 11.73
C ARG A 46 -7.58 11.16 12.75
N LEU A 47 -8.16 10.00 13.05
CA LEU A 47 -9.21 9.89 14.07
C LEU A 47 -8.69 10.30 15.45
N GLN A 48 -7.49 9.86 15.82
CA GLN A 48 -6.86 10.25 17.09
C GLN A 48 -6.66 11.77 17.16
N ALA A 49 -6.13 12.39 16.10
CA ALA A 49 -5.93 13.84 16.06
C ALA A 49 -7.23 14.63 16.25
N VAL A 50 -8.35 14.14 15.71
CA VAL A 50 -9.68 14.75 15.93
C VAL A 50 -10.13 14.56 17.39
N ALA A 51 -9.97 13.36 17.95
CA ALA A 51 -10.32 13.08 19.35
C ALA A 51 -9.52 13.95 20.33
N ASP A 52 -8.22 14.14 20.07
CA ASP A 52 -7.34 15.01 20.85
C ASP A 52 -7.80 16.47 20.75
N GLY A 53 -8.14 16.93 19.54
CA GLY A 53 -8.67 18.28 19.31
C GLY A 53 -9.98 18.55 20.06
N ILE A 54 -10.91 17.58 20.07
CA ILE A 54 -12.16 17.67 20.85
C ILE A 54 -11.86 17.74 22.34
N SER A 55 -10.91 16.93 22.83
CA SER A 55 -10.56 16.88 24.25
C SER A 55 -9.91 18.19 24.71
N ALA A 56 -9.00 18.75 23.90
CA ALA A 56 -8.39 20.05 24.17
C ALA A 56 -9.41 21.18 24.18
N TRP A 57 -10.35 21.18 23.22
CA TRP A 57 -11.44 22.17 23.20
C TRP A 57 -12.32 22.09 24.45
N LYS A 58 -12.69 20.88 24.88
CA LYS A 58 -13.47 20.68 26.12
C LYS A 58 -12.73 21.15 27.37
N ALA A 59 -11.42 20.95 27.43
CA ALA A 59 -10.60 21.37 28.57
C ALA A 59 -10.38 22.89 28.63
N ALA A 60 -10.60 23.60 27.51
CA ALA A 60 -10.49 25.04 27.42
C ALA A 60 -11.82 25.79 27.68
N GLN A 61 -12.91 25.05 27.92
CA GLN A 61 -14.20 25.58 28.40
C GLN A 61 -14.26 25.55 29.92
#